data_AF-A0A949HS15-F1
#
_entry.id   AF-A0A949HS15-F1
#
_cell.length_a   1.000
_cell.length_b   1.000
_cell.length_c   1.000
_cell.angle_alpha   90.00
_cell.angle_beta   90.00
_cell.angle_gamma   90.00
#
_symmetry.space_group_name_H-M   'P 1'
#
loop_
_entity.id
_entity.type
_entity.pdbx_description
1 polymer ?
#
loop_
_entity_poly.entity_id
_entity_poly.type
_entity_poly.pdbx_seq_one_letter_code
_entity_poly.pdbx_strand_id
1 'polypeptide(L)'
;MPGQPQSASDVHSMPRWLHWLFTILLAANLALVLTAVCLPSRLQVHSEWPEAVLILLAAAATLSALARQLSLQNVVLVAFVTALAGGGVSALGATTGIPFGPFTFGPAIGPQLFKTLPWAVPLVWVVAVLNSRGLARLILRPWRKIRTYGFWLIGVTAGLTGLFDLALDPFASRVKHYWLWTPTPFPLTWCGAPLVNFMAWTVVSLLILAFVTPALINKQPRPKSPPDFHPLGIWLGAVSFFGLAAARRGLWPEAVVDSAIAAATAFFALRGGRW
;
A
#
# COMPACT_ATOMS: atom_id res chain seq x y z
N MET A 1 -1.65 51.97 -19.54
CA MET A 1 -2.05 50.94 -18.55
C MET A 1 -1.33 49.64 -18.90
N PRO A 2 -0.29 49.23 -18.18
CA PRO A 2 0.39 47.96 -18.44
C PRO A 2 -0.46 46.81 -17.89
N GLY A 3 -0.74 45.82 -18.73
CA GLY A 3 -1.57 44.66 -18.41
C GLY A 3 -1.04 43.86 -17.23
N GLN A 4 -1.96 43.47 -16.34
CA GLN A 4 -1.65 42.54 -15.27
C GLN A 4 -1.14 41.22 -15.85
N PRO A 5 -0.08 40.62 -15.29
CA PRO A 5 0.31 39.27 -15.64
C PRO A 5 -0.83 38.33 -15.23
N GLN A 6 -1.39 37.63 -16.22
CA GLN A 6 -2.37 36.56 -16.04
C GLN A 6 -1.86 35.60 -14.97
N SER A 7 -2.71 35.37 -13.97
CA SER A 7 -2.48 34.40 -12.89
C SER A 7 -2.05 33.08 -13.50
N ALA A 8 -0.87 32.60 -13.09
CA ALA A 8 -0.42 31.25 -13.38
C ALA A 8 -1.56 30.30 -12.98
N SER A 9 -2.06 29.57 -13.98
CA SER A 9 -3.13 28.57 -13.85
C SER A 9 -3.10 27.90 -12.48
N ASP A 10 -4.15 28.13 -11.69
CA ASP A 10 -4.42 27.40 -10.46
C ASP A 10 -4.45 25.91 -10.82
N VAL A 11 -3.32 25.24 -10.64
CA VAL A 11 -3.26 23.78 -10.65
C VAL A 11 -4.17 23.39 -9.49
N HIS A 12 -5.40 22.94 -9.80
CA HIS A 12 -6.41 22.52 -8.83
C HIS A 12 -5.81 21.54 -7.83
N SER A 13 -5.24 22.08 -6.76
CA SER A 13 -4.65 21.32 -5.69
C SER A 13 -5.78 20.89 -4.78
N MET A 14 -5.82 19.60 -4.44
CA MET A 14 -6.85 19.05 -3.57
C MET A 14 -6.99 19.88 -2.29
N PRO A 15 -8.21 20.33 -1.91
CA PRO A 15 -8.37 21.19 -0.76
C PRO A 15 -7.95 20.47 0.53
N ARG A 16 -7.28 21.20 1.43
CA ARG A 16 -6.69 20.64 2.65
C ARG A 16 -7.71 19.94 3.55
N TRP A 17 -8.93 20.48 3.64
CA TRP A 17 -10.00 19.91 4.47
C TRP A 17 -10.42 18.51 4.00
N LEU A 18 -10.44 18.27 2.69
CA LEU A 18 -10.85 16.99 2.10
C LEU A 18 -9.82 15.89 2.39
N HIS A 19 -8.54 16.22 2.34
CA HIS A 19 -7.47 15.31 2.74
C HIS A 19 -7.57 14.94 4.24
N TRP A 20 -7.82 15.92 5.12
CA TRP A 20 -8.02 15.65 6.54
C TRP A 20 -9.28 14.83 6.80
N LEU A 21 -10.36 15.08 6.07
CA LEU A 21 -11.58 14.28 6.13
C LEU A 21 -11.28 12.80 5.85
N PHE A 22 -10.63 12.48 4.72
CA PHE A 22 -10.27 11.08 4.42
C PHE A 22 -9.32 10.47 5.44
N THR A 23 -8.40 11.27 5.99
CA THR A 23 -7.45 10.79 7.00
C THR A 23 -8.15 10.48 8.33
N ILE A 24 -9.07 11.33 8.76
CA ILE A 24 -9.87 11.12 9.99
C ILE A 24 -10.80 9.93 9.81
N LEU A 25 -11.49 9.83 8.67
CA LEU A 25 -12.34 8.68 8.36
C LEU A 25 -11.55 7.38 8.34
N LEU A 26 -10.36 7.38 7.72
CA LEU A 26 -9.47 6.22 7.71
C LEU A 26 -9.05 5.84 9.13
N ALA A 27 -8.63 6.81 9.95
CA ALA A 27 -8.23 6.55 11.34
C ALA A 27 -9.39 6.01 12.19
N ALA A 28 -10.60 6.57 12.02
CA ALA A 28 -11.81 6.12 12.69
C ALA A 28 -12.18 4.68 12.28
N ASN A 29 -12.14 4.37 10.99
CA ASN A 29 -12.43 3.02 10.50
C ASN A 29 -11.34 2.01 10.91
N LEU A 30 -10.07 2.42 10.93
CA LEU A 30 -8.98 1.59 11.43
C LEU A 30 -9.19 1.29 12.93
N ALA A 31 -9.55 2.28 13.75
CA ALA A 31 -9.86 2.06 15.15
C ALA A 31 -11.07 1.12 15.34
N LEU A 32 -12.11 1.27 14.52
CA LEU A 32 -13.27 0.38 14.52
C LEU A 32 -12.86 -1.07 14.20
N VAL A 33 -12.07 -1.28 13.16
CA VAL A 33 -11.61 -2.62 12.79
C VAL A 33 -10.69 -3.21 13.88
N LEU A 34 -9.75 -2.42 14.42
CA LEU A 34 -8.86 -2.87 15.50
C LEU A 34 -9.65 -3.26 16.76
N THR A 35 -10.65 -2.46 17.14
CA THR A 35 -11.54 -2.81 18.25
C THR A 35 -12.31 -4.09 17.97
N ALA A 36 -12.87 -4.25 16.76
CA ALA A 36 -13.56 -5.48 16.35
C ALA A 36 -12.68 -6.74 16.44
N VAL A 37 -11.40 -6.66 16.08
CA VAL A 37 -10.44 -7.77 16.23
C VAL A 37 -10.17 -8.10 17.71
N CYS A 38 -10.15 -7.09 18.57
CA CYS A 38 -9.96 -7.24 20.01
C CYS A 38 -11.20 -7.79 20.74
N LEU A 39 -12.40 -7.66 20.17
CA LEU A 39 -13.62 -8.21 20.76
C LEU A 39 -13.53 -9.75 20.91
N PRO A 40 -14.17 -10.33 21.94
CA PRO A 40 -14.33 -11.78 22.07
C PRO A 40 -15.05 -12.36 20.86
N SER A 41 -14.66 -13.56 20.41
CA SER A 41 -15.22 -14.22 19.22
C SER A 41 -16.75 -14.36 19.25
N ARG A 42 -17.36 -14.45 20.44
CA ARG A 42 -18.82 -14.52 20.63
C ARG A 42 -19.57 -13.25 20.20
N LEU A 43 -18.89 -12.11 20.17
CA LEU A 43 -19.46 -10.81 19.81
C LEU A 43 -19.03 -10.35 18.41
N GLN A 44 -18.22 -11.14 17.71
CA GLN A 44 -17.75 -10.80 16.38
C GLN A 44 -18.84 -11.10 15.36
N VAL A 45 -19.39 -10.05 14.74
CA VAL A 45 -20.21 -10.19 13.54
C VAL A 45 -19.26 -10.49 12.37
N HIS A 46 -19.44 -11.64 11.70
CA HIS A 46 -18.67 -11.99 10.51
C HIS A 46 -19.12 -11.12 9.33
N SER A 47 -18.42 -10.01 9.15
CA SER A 47 -18.69 -8.98 8.16
C SER A 47 -17.38 -8.48 7.59
N GLU A 48 -17.26 -8.49 6.27
CA GLU A 48 -16.04 -8.09 5.52
C GLU A 48 -16.14 -6.62 5.01
N TRP A 49 -17.24 -5.94 5.31
CA TRP A 49 -17.53 -4.59 4.83
C TRP A 49 -16.63 -3.53 5.50
N PRO A 50 -16.29 -3.63 6.81
CA PRO A 50 -15.35 -2.72 7.44
C PRO A 50 -13.96 -2.72 6.77
N GLU A 51 -13.46 -3.87 6.34
CA GLU A 51 -12.18 -4.02 5.64
C GLU A 51 -12.26 -3.47 4.20
N ALA A 52 -13.37 -3.69 3.51
CA ALA A 52 -13.65 -3.07 2.21
C ALA A 52 -13.67 -1.53 2.30
N VAL A 53 -14.31 -0.98 3.34
CA VAL A 53 -14.30 0.47 3.61
C VAL A 53 -12.89 0.92 3.98
N LEU A 54 -12.12 0.12 4.71
CA LEU A 54 -10.75 0.44 5.10
C LEU A 54 -9.85 0.61 3.87
N ILE A 55 -9.91 -0.30 2.90
CA ILE A 55 -9.09 -0.19 1.68
C ILE A 55 -9.53 0.99 0.80
N LEU A 56 -10.82 1.28 0.70
CA LEU A 56 -11.34 2.44 -0.03
C LEU A 56 -10.86 3.75 0.60
N LEU A 57 -10.96 3.88 1.93
CA LEU A 57 -10.50 5.04 2.67
C LEU A 57 -8.97 5.18 2.61
N ALA A 58 -8.23 4.07 2.68
CA ALA A 58 -6.78 4.07 2.55
C ALA A 58 -6.35 4.55 1.15
N ALA A 59 -7.01 4.08 0.09
CA ALA A 59 -6.78 4.55 -1.27
C ALA A 59 -7.12 6.04 -1.42
N ALA A 60 -8.29 6.48 -0.95
CA ALA A 60 -8.70 7.89 -1.00
C ALA A 60 -7.75 8.82 -0.21
N ALA A 61 -7.33 8.41 0.99
CA ALA A 61 -6.37 9.14 1.81
C ALA A 61 -5.00 9.23 1.09
N THR A 62 -4.51 8.12 0.51
CA THR A 62 -3.25 8.07 -0.23
C THR A 62 -3.28 8.97 -1.46
N LEU A 63 -4.34 8.91 -2.27
CA LEU A 63 -4.49 9.70 -3.48
C LEU A 63 -4.70 11.19 -3.17
N SER A 64 -5.47 11.52 -2.12
CA SER A 64 -5.65 12.91 -1.68
C SER A 64 -4.34 13.52 -1.17
N ALA A 65 -3.52 12.75 -0.45
CA ALA A 65 -2.18 13.17 -0.03
C ALA A 65 -1.27 13.42 -1.24
N LEU A 66 -1.30 12.54 -2.23
CA LEU A 66 -0.52 12.69 -3.46
C LEU A 66 -0.99 13.88 -4.32
N ALA A 67 -2.30 14.13 -4.39
CA ALA A 67 -2.91 15.26 -5.11
C ALA A 67 -2.62 16.62 -4.48
N ARG A 68 -2.11 16.64 -3.25
CA ARG A 68 -1.55 17.86 -2.66
C ARG A 68 -0.13 18.14 -3.17
N GLN A 69 0.58 17.17 -3.72
CA GLN A 69 1.98 17.29 -4.14
C GLN A 69 2.15 17.33 -5.67
N LEU A 70 1.23 16.70 -6.40
CA LEU A 70 1.22 16.57 -7.85
C LEU A 70 -0.10 17.08 -8.45
N SER A 71 -0.14 17.30 -9.76
CA SER A 71 -1.39 17.59 -10.46
C SER A 71 -2.35 16.40 -10.38
N LEU A 72 -3.67 16.67 -10.35
CA LEU A 72 -4.68 15.61 -10.29
C LEU A 72 -4.56 14.62 -11.47
N GLN A 73 -4.21 15.11 -12.66
CA GLN A 73 -3.97 14.27 -13.84
C GLN A 73 -2.86 13.23 -13.60
N ASN A 74 -1.73 13.64 -13.01
CA ASN A 74 -0.65 12.71 -12.68
C ASN A 74 -1.09 11.72 -11.61
N VAL A 75 -1.86 12.16 -10.60
CA VAL A 75 -2.36 11.26 -9.56
C VAL A 75 -3.29 10.19 -10.13
N VAL A 76 -4.23 10.60 -10.98
CA VAL A 76 -5.16 9.68 -11.65
C VAL A 76 -4.40 8.71 -12.55
N LEU A 77 -3.43 9.19 -13.33
CA LEU A 77 -2.59 8.35 -14.18
C LEU A 77 -1.80 7.32 -13.37
N VAL A 78 -1.14 7.76 -12.30
CA VAL A 78 -0.36 6.89 -11.42
C VAL A 78 -1.25 5.84 -10.77
N ALA A 79 -2.41 6.24 -10.25
CA ALA A 79 -3.38 5.33 -9.64
C ALA A 79 -3.89 4.30 -10.65
N PHE A 80 -4.27 4.76 -11.84
CA PHE A 80 -4.78 3.92 -12.91
C PHE A 80 -3.74 2.91 -13.39
N VAL A 81 -2.52 3.35 -13.70
CA VAL A 81 -1.44 2.47 -14.16
C VAL A 81 -1.06 1.45 -13.08
N THR A 82 -1.00 1.87 -11.81
CA THR A 82 -0.69 0.97 -10.69
C THR A 82 -1.80 -0.06 -10.49
N ALA A 83 -3.06 0.36 -10.49
CA ALA A 83 -4.21 -0.52 -10.35
C ALA A 83 -4.33 -1.51 -11.52
N LEU A 84 -4.12 -1.03 -12.75
CA LEU A 84 -4.20 -1.84 -13.96
C LEU A 84 -3.07 -2.86 -14.03
N ALA A 85 -1.83 -2.45 -13.80
CA ALA A 85 -0.67 -3.34 -13.84
C ALA A 85 -0.71 -4.35 -12.68
N GLY A 86 -0.92 -3.88 -11.45
CA GLY A 86 -1.00 -4.75 -10.28
C GLY A 86 -2.19 -5.71 -10.36
N GLY A 87 -3.37 -5.19 -10.65
CA GLY A 87 -4.57 -6.00 -10.85
C GLY A 87 -4.46 -6.98 -12.02
N GLY A 88 -3.89 -6.55 -13.14
CA GLY A 88 -3.68 -7.40 -14.32
C GLY A 88 -2.74 -8.56 -14.04
N VAL A 89 -1.61 -8.32 -13.35
CA VAL A 89 -0.71 -9.40 -12.95
C VAL A 89 -1.35 -10.30 -11.89
N SER A 90 -2.16 -9.76 -10.97
CA SER A 90 -2.93 -10.58 -10.02
C SER A 90 -3.98 -11.46 -10.71
N ALA A 91 -4.66 -10.98 -11.75
CA ALA A 91 -5.58 -11.77 -12.55
C ALA A 91 -4.85 -12.88 -13.33
N LEU A 92 -3.67 -12.56 -13.89
CA LEU A 92 -2.79 -13.55 -14.52
C LEU A 92 -2.34 -14.61 -13.51
N GLY A 93 -1.96 -14.19 -12.30
CA GLY A 93 -1.58 -15.07 -11.21
C GLY A 93 -2.70 -16.01 -10.78
N ALA A 94 -3.93 -15.51 -10.67
CA ALA A 94 -5.08 -16.32 -10.29
C ALA A 94 -5.49 -17.35 -11.37
N THR A 95 -5.18 -17.08 -12.64
CA THR A 95 -5.53 -17.97 -13.76
C THR A 95 -4.42 -18.94 -14.13
N THR A 96 -3.15 -18.53 -14.00
CA THR A 96 -1.98 -19.30 -14.46
C THR A 96 -1.07 -19.78 -13.33
N GLY A 97 -1.20 -19.23 -12.12
CA GLY A 97 -0.26 -19.42 -11.02
C GLY A 97 1.06 -18.66 -11.17
N ILE A 98 1.25 -17.86 -12.22
CA ILE A 98 2.48 -17.08 -12.47
C ILE A 98 2.14 -15.59 -12.38
N PRO A 99 2.94 -14.74 -11.71
CA PRO A 99 4.25 -15.01 -11.09
C PRO A 99 4.21 -15.41 -9.61
N PHE A 100 3.05 -15.35 -8.95
CA PHE A 100 2.96 -15.46 -7.49
C PHE A 100 3.02 -16.90 -6.95
N GLY A 101 2.73 -17.88 -7.79
CA GLY A 101 2.39 -19.25 -7.38
C GLY A 101 0.89 -19.53 -7.56
N PRO A 102 0.47 -20.79 -7.57
CA PRO A 102 -0.93 -21.18 -7.70
C PRO A 102 -1.71 -20.84 -6.42
N PHE A 103 -2.73 -20.00 -6.57
CA PHE A 103 -3.69 -19.67 -5.52
C PHE A 103 -5.09 -19.50 -6.12
N THR A 104 -6.11 -19.60 -5.27
CA THR A 104 -7.50 -19.34 -5.65
C THR A 104 -8.08 -18.26 -4.74
N PHE A 105 -8.77 -17.27 -5.30
CA PHE A 105 -9.49 -16.28 -4.51
C PHE A 105 -10.67 -16.92 -3.78
N GLY A 106 -10.75 -16.70 -2.47
CA GLY A 106 -11.87 -17.13 -1.64
C GLY A 106 -13.09 -16.23 -1.82
N PRO A 107 -14.28 -16.67 -1.40
CA PRO A 107 -15.51 -15.87 -1.52
C PRO A 107 -15.52 -14.64 -0.59
N ALA A 108 -14.71 -14.64 0.47
CA ALA A 108 -14.68 -13.58 1.49
C ALA A 108 -14.13 -12.24 0.99
N ILE A 109 -13.31 -12.24 -0.06
CA ILE A 109 -12.66 -11.01 -0.59
C ILE A 109 -13.64 -10.08 -1.33
N GLY A 110 -14.87 -10.54 -1.58
CA GLY A 110 -15.94 -9.77 -2.20
C GLY A 110 -16.06 -9.97 -3.73
N PRO A 111 -16.87 -9.12 -4.40
CA PRO A 111 -17.19 -9.27 -5.81
C PRO A 111 -15.96 -9.30 -6.73
N GLN A 112 -15.99 -10.19 -7.73
CA GLN A 112 -14.92 -10.29 -8.71
C GLN A 112 -15.24 -9.48 -9.96
N LEU A 113 -14.30 -8.62 -10.37
CA LEU A 113 -14.21 -8.03 -11.69
C LEU A 113 -13.88 -9.12 -12.70
N PHE A 114 -14.62 -9.16 -13.81
CA PHE A 114 -14.42 -10.14 -14.90
C PHE A 114 -14.36 -11.61 -14.43
N LYS A 115 -15.04 -11.93 -13.31
CA LYS A 115 -15.06 -13.27 -12.69
C LYS A 115 -13.68 -13.87 -12.34
N THR A 116 -12.66 -13.03 -12.25
CA THR A 116 -11.26 -13.47 -12.07
C THR A 116 -10.52 -12.66 -11.02
N LEU A 117 -10.82 -11.37 -10.88
CA LEU A 117 -10.06 -10.48 -10.02
C LEU A 117 -10.97 -9.75 -9.01
N PRO A 118 -10.79 -9.94 -7.70
CA PRO A 118 -11.49 -9.15 -6.69
C PRO A 118 -11.25 -7.66 -6.83
N TRP A 119 -12.31 -6.85 -6.71
CA TRP A 119 -12.24 -5.39 -6.91
C TRP A 119 -11.26 -4.69 -5.94
N ALA A 120 -11.02 -5.26 -4.76
CA ALA A 120 -10.14 -4.70 -3.75
C ALA A 120 -8.65 -4.85 -4.11
N VAL A 121 -8.27 -5.88 -4.86
CA VAL A 121 -6.86 -6.20 -5.16
C VAL A 121 -6.15 -5.06 -5.91
N PRO A 122 -6.72 -4.47 -6.99
CA PRO A 122 -6.13 -3.28 -7.62
C PRO A 122 -5.88 -2.12 -6.65
N LEU A 123 -6.76 -1.92 -5.67
CA LEU A 123 -6.62 -0.84 -4.68
C LEU A 123 -5.52 -1.16 -3.65
N VAL A 124 -5.37 -2.43 -3.27
CA VAL A 124 -4.24 -2.88 -2.42
C VAL A 124 -2.92 -2.52 -3.08
N TRP A 125 -2.76 -2.76 -4.40
CA TRP A 125 -1.57 -2.36 -5.14
C TRP A 125 -1.31 -0.85 -5.08
N VAL A 126 -2.35 -0.03 -5.27
CA VAL A 126 -2.24 1.44 -5.19
C VAL A 126 -1.77 1.87 -3.81
N VAL A 127 -2.40 1.36 -2.75
CA VAL A 127 -2.05 1.69 -1.36
C VAL A 127 -0.63 1.20 -1.03
N ALA A 128 -0.30 -0.05 -1.37
CA ALA A 128 0.99 -0.65 -1.05
C ALA A 128 2.15 0.08 -1.74
N VAL A 129 2.08 0.30 -3.06
CA VAL A 129 3.16 0.92 -3.83
C VAL A 129 3.34 2.40 -3.46
N LEU A 130 2.25 3.16 -3.39
CA LEU A 130 2.35 4.61 -3.16
C LEU A 130 2.74 4.96 -1.73
N ASN A 131 2.25 4.20 -0.73
CA ASN A 131 2.67 4.43 0.65
C ASN A 131 4.09 3.94 0.90
N SER A 132 4.49 2.80 0.32
CA SER A 132 5.88 2.35 0.33
C SER A 132 6.82 3.38 -0.30
N ARG A 133 6.37 4.10 -1.35
CA ARG A 133 7.16 5.17 -1.97
C ARG A 133 7.29 6.37 -1.04
N GLY A 134 6.21 6.76 -0.36
CA GLY A 134 6.24 7.84 0.63
C GLY A 134 7.20 7.53 1.77
N LEU A 135 7.12 6.30 2.28
CA LEU A 135 8.02 5.77 3.29
C LEU A 135 9.49 5.76 2.82
N ALA A 136 9.76 5.27 1.61
CA ALA A 136 11.09 5.29 1.01
C ALA A 136 11.66 6.71 0.89
N ARG A 137 10.82 7.72 0.56
CA ARG A 137 11.25 9.13 0.51
C ARG A 137 11.62 9.70 1.89
N LEU A 138 11.01 9.20 2.97
CA LEU A 138 11.37 9.57 4.35
C LEU A 138 12.68 8.92 4.76
N ILE A 139 12.79 7.60 4.56
CA ILE A 139 13.99 6.83 4.86
C ILE A 139 15.18 7.42 4.11
N LEU A 140 15.04 7.64 2.79
CA LEU A 140 16.15 8.10 1.94
C LEU A 140 16.39 9.62 1.99
N ARG A 141 15.67 10.37 2.84
CA ARG A 141 15.79 11.83 2.92
C ARG A 141 17.23 12.32 3.16
N PRO A 142 18.05 11.72 4.04
CA PRO A 142 19.44 12.12 4.25
C PRO A 142 20.33 11.99 2.98
N TRP A 143 19.97 11.08 2.08
CA TRP A 143 20.75 10.73 0.88
C TRP A 143 20.26 11.41 -0.40
N ARG A 144 19.40 12.43 -0.31
CA ARG A 144 18.82 13.15 -1.46
C ARG A 144 19.85 13.79 -2.41
N LYS A 145 21.08 14.04 -1.96
CA LYS A 145 22.14 14.68 -2.75
C LYS A 145 22.93 13.69 -3.63
N ILE A 146 22.72 12.38 -3.49
CA ILE A 146 23.46 11.37 -4.25
C ILE A 146 22.89 11.26 -5.67
N ARG A 147 23.78 11.17 -6.68
CA ARG A 147 23.40 11.05 -8.10
C ARG A 147 22.50 9.85 -8.42
N THR A 148 22.62 8.77 -7.64
CA THR A 148 21.84 7.53 -7.76
C THR A 148 20.55 7.49 -6.92
N TYR A 149 20.15 8.61 -6.29
CA TYR A 149 18.97 8.68 -5.41
C TYR A 149 17.69 8.13 -6.06
N GLY A 150 17.47 8.40 -7.35
CA GLY A 150 16.30 7.90 -8.07
C GLY A 150 16.21 6.37 -8.10
N PHE A 151 17.34 5.70 -8.36
CA PHE A 151 17.41 4.23 -8.39
C PHE A 151 17.23 3.63 -6.99
N TRP A 152 17.88 4.22 -5.97
CA TRP A 152 17.68 3.82 -4.58
C TRP A 152 16.23 3.97 -4.15
N LEU A 153 15.58 5.06 -4.54
CA LEU A 153 14.17 5.29 -4.22
C LEU A 153 13.27 4.23 -4.84
N ILE A 154 13.50 3.85 -6.10
CA ILE A 154 12.74 2.79 -6.77
C ILE A 154 12.99 1.43 -6.08
N GLY A 155 14.25 1.08 -5.84
CA GLY A 155 14.63 -0.19 -5.20
C GLY A 155 14.07 -0.34 -3.79
N VAL A 156 14.24 0.68 -2.94
CA VAL A 156 13.69 0.68 -1.57
C VAL A 156 12.17 0.66 -1.58
N THR A 157 11.51 1.37 -2.50
CA THR A 157 10.04 1.32 -2.62
C THR A 157 9.57 -0.10 -2.96
N ALA A 158 10.21 -0.76 -3.91
CA ALA A 158 9.84 -2.11 -4.29
C ALA A 158 10.08 -3.13 -3.15
N GLY A 159 11.23 -3.03 -2.47
CA GLY A 159 11.50 -3.87 -1.31
C GLY A 159 10.51 -3.66 -0.16
N LEU A 160 10.15 -2.41 0.14
CA LEU A 160 9.10 -2.09 1.12
C LEU A 160 7.72 -2.61 0.70
N THR A 161 7.44 -2.65 -0.60
CA THR A 161 6.19 -3.21 -1.12
C THR A 161 6.17 -4.73 -0.97
N GLY A 162 7.30 -5.42 -1.20
CA GLY A 162 7.44 -6.84 -0.89
C GLY A 162 7.31 -7.16 0.60
N LEU A 163 7.86 -6.30 1.48
CA LEU A 163 7.67 -6.43 2.94
C LEU A 163 6.22 -6.18 3.37
N PHE A 164 5.52 -5.28 2.68
CA PHE A 164 4.09 -5.06 2.91
C PHE A 164 3.28 -6.32 2.56
N ASP A 165 3.60 -6.98 1.45
CA ASP A 165 2.98 -8.25 1.07
C ASP A 165 3.32 -9.39 2.04
N LEU A 166 4.55 -9.44 2.54
CA LEU A 166 4.96 -10.40 3.58
C LEU A 166 4.11 -10.31 4.85
N ALA A 167 3.70 -9.09 5.23
CA ALA A 167 2.79 -8.85 6.35
C ALA A 167 1.32 -9.08 6.00
N LEU A 168 0.91 -8.72 4.78
CA LEU A 168 -0.46 -8.87 4.31
C LEU A 168 -0.85 -10.34 4.12
N ASP A 169 0.05 -11.17 3.61
CA ASP A 169 -0.29 -12.52 3.16
C ASP A 169 -0.83 -13.41 4.28
N PRO A 170 -0.23 -13.52 5.47
CA PRO A 170 -0.77 -14.37 6.52
C PRO A 170 -2.15 -13.90 7.00
N PHE A 171 -2.38 -12.58 7.07
CA PHE A 171 -3.68 -12.03 7.36
C PHE A 171 -4.71 -12.44 6.29
N ALA A 172 -4.38 -12.23 5.01
CA ALA A 172 -5.29 -12.51 3.92
C ALA A 172 -5.55 -14.02 3.73
N SER A 173 -4.55 -14.88 3.85
CA SER A 173 -4.67 -16.31 3.57
C SER A 173 -5.14 -17.14 4.77
N ARG A 174 -4.65 -16.84 5.99
CA ARG A 174 -4.89 -17.63 7.20
C ARG A 174 -5.97 -17.05 8.12
N VAL A 175 -6.07 -15.72 8.20
CA VAL A 175 -7.07 -15.08 9.08
C VAL A 175 -8.41 -14.90 8.37
N LYS A 176 -8.38 -14.39 7.14
CA LYS A 176 -9.57 -14.01 6.38
C LYS A 176 -9.91 -14.92 5.20
N HIS A 177 -8.99 -15.80 4.79
CA HIS A 177 -9.19 -16.70 3.64
C HIS A 177 -9.60 -15.98 2.35
N TYR A 178 -9.08 -14.76 2.14
CA TYR A 178 -9.25 -13.99 0.91
C TYR A 178 -8.65 -14.68 -0.31
N TRP A 179 -7.53 -15.38 -0.12
CA TRP A 179 -6.98 -16.31 -1.09
C TRP A 179 -6.45 -17.54 -0.37
N LEU A 180 -6.48 -18.65 -1.09
CA LEU A 180 -6.03 -19.94 -0.60
C LEU A 180 -4.88 -20.41 -1.49
N TRP A 181 -3.73 -20.65 -0.87
CA TRP A 181 -2.55 -21.16 -1.55
C TRP A 181 -2.71 -22.64 -1.84
N THR A 182 -2.48 -23.03 -3.09
CA THR A 182 -2.43 -24.45 -3.47
C THR A 182 -1.03 -24.99 -3.16
N PRO A 183 -0.90 -26.25 -2.70
CA PRO A 183 0.41 -26.86 -2.48
C PRO A 183 1.28 -26.77 -3.72
N THR A 184 2.53 -26.34 -3.54
CA THR A 184 3.51 -26.25 -4.62
C THR A 184 4.73 -27.10 -4.30
N PRO A 185 5.46 -27.58 -5.33
CA PRO A 185 6.74 -28.25 -5.12
C PRO A 185 7.86 -27.29 -4.67
N PHE A 186 7.60 -26.00 -4.46
CA PHE A 186 8.61 -25.06 -4.00
C PHE A 186 9.02 -25.38 -2.55
N PRO A 187 10.33 -25.46 -2.25
CA PRO A 187 10.82 -25.94 -0.96
C PRO A 187 10.63 -24.93 0.18
N LEU A 188 10.43 -23.64 -0.15
CA LEU A 188 10.34 -22.55 0.82
C LEU A 188 8.98 -21.85 0.70
N THR A 189 8.18 -22.00 1.75
CA THR A 189 6.87 -21.35 1.89
C THR A 189 6.78 -20.57 3.18
N TRP A 190 6.14 -19.40 3.15
CA TRP A 190 5.78 -18.60 4.31
C TRP A 190 4.27 -18.70 4.52
N CYS A 191 3.82 -19.35 5.61
CA CYS A 191 2.39 -19.50 5.92
C CYS A 191 1.53 -20.14 4.80
N GLY A 192 2.16 -20.91 3.90
CA GLY A 192 1.52 -21.50 2.72
C GLY A 192 1.80 -20.75 1.41
N ALA A 193 2.20 -19.48 1.47
CA ALA A 193 2.61 -18.71 0.31
C ALA A 193 4.01 -19.14 -0.17
N PRO A 194 4.20 -19.42 -1.47
CA PRO A 194 5.52 -19.62 -2.05
C PRO A 194 6.39 -18.35 -1.89
N LEU A 195 7.68 -18.49 -1.59
CA LEU A 195 8.58 -17.33 -1.46
C LEU A 195 8.64 -16.47 -2.76
N VAL A 196 8.40 -17.10 -3.91
CA VAL A 196 8.31 -16.42 -5.21
C VAL A 196 7.19 -15.37 -5.24
N ASN A 197 6.14 -15.49 -4.43
CA ASN A 197 5.10 -14.48 -4.28
C ASN A 197 5.68 -13.12 -3.87
N PHE A 198 6.48 -13.08 -2.81
CA PHE A 198 7.05 -11.84 -2.29
C PHE A 198 8.10 -11.24 -3.25
N MET A 199 8.84 -12.11 -3.96
CA MET A 199 9.74 -11.68 -5.03
C MET A 199 8.97 -11.09 -6.21
N ALA A 200 7.85 -11.72 -6.60
CA ALA A 200 6.99 -11.24 -7.66
C ALA A 200 6.38 -9.88 -7.28
N TRP A 201 5.92 -9.69 -6.05
CA TRP A 201 5.46 -8.38 -5.56
C TRP A 201 6.54 -7.31 -5.69
N THR A 202 7.78 -7.64 -5.35
CA THR A 202 8.93 -6.74 -5.49
C THR A 202 9.18 -6.39 -6.97
N VAL A 203 9.25 -7.40 -7.85
CA VAL A 203 9.52 -7.21 -9.29
C VAL A 203 8.40 -6.45 -9.99
N VAL A 204 7.15 -6.81 -9.74
CA VAL A 204 5.97 -6.11 -10.29
C VAL A 204 5.97 -4.65 -9.82
N SER A 205 6.29 -4.41 -8.55
CA SER A 205 6.43 -3.03 -8.03
C SER A 205 7.54 -2.26 -8.74
N LEU A 206 8.69 -2.87 -9.01
CA LEU A 206 9.76 -2.24 -9.80
C LEU A 206 9.27 -1.84 -11.20
N LEU A 207 8.56 -2.74 -11.88
CA LEU A 207 8.00 -2.48 -13.21
C LEU A 207 6.98 -1.35 -13.16
N ILE A 208 6.02 -1.40 -12.24
CA ILE A 208 5.04 -0.32 -12.02
C ILE A 208 5.77 1.00 -11.83
N LEU A 209 6.75 1.05 -10.92
CA LEU A 209 7.52 2.26 -10.62
C LEU A 209 8.29 2.75 -11.84
N ALA A 210 8.84 1.88 -12.68
CA ALA A 210 9.51 2.29 -13.91
C ALA A 210 8.55 3.08 -14.84
N PHE A 211 7.30 2.64 -14.95
CA PHE A 211 6.27 3.33 -15.75
C PHE A 211 5.72 4.60 -15.09
N VAL A 212 5.49 4.59 -13.77
CA VAL A 212 4.84 5.72 -13.07
C VAL A 212 5.80 6.81 -12.60
N THR A 213 7.10 6.52 -12.50
CA THR A 213 8.11 7.48 -12.00
C THR A 213 8.11 8.82 -12.76
N PRO A 214 8.02 8.87 -14.10
CA PRO A 214 7.95 10.14 -14.83
C PRO A 214 6.77 11.02 -14.41
N ALA A 215 5.61 10.44 -14.12
CA ALA A 215 4.42 11.16 -13.64
C ALA A 215 4.53 11.56 -12.16
N LEU A 216 5.32 10.81 -11.37
CA LEU A 216 5.57 11.08 -9.95
C LEU A 216 6.62 12.17 -9.70
N ILE A 217 7.36 12.58 -10.73
CA ILE A 217 8.30 13.70 -10.63
C ILE A 217 7.53 15.00 -10.77
N ASN A 218 7.56 15.82 -9.71
CA ASN A 218 6.98 17.15 -9.78
C ASN A 218 7.88 18.04 -10.66
N LYS A 219 7.35 18.45 -11.82
CA LYS A 219 8.04 19.35 -12.76
C LYS A 219 8.02 20.81 -12.32
N GLN A 220 7.21 21.16 -11.32
CA GLN A 220 7.14 22.50 -10.74
C GLN A 220 7.85 22.50 -9.37
N PRO A 221 9.01 23.18 -9.24
CA PRO A 221 9.74 23.21 -7.98
C PRO A 221 8.93 23.98 -6.93
N ARG A 222 8.35 23.24 -5.98
CA ARG A 222 7.78 23.84 -4.76
C ARG A 222 8.88 24.03 -3.71
N PRO A 223 8.79 25.05 -2.85
CA PRO A 223 9.72 25.22 -1.73
C PRO A 223 9.79 23.94 -0.89
N LYS A 224 10.97 23.69 -0.29
CA LYS A 224 11.28 22.48 0.50
C LYS A 224 10.12 22.16 1.44
N SER A 225 9.30 21.19 1.05
CA SER A 225 8.15 20.80 1.84
C SER A 225 8.64 20.01 3.06
N PRO A 226 7.98 20.18 4.23
CA PRO A 226 8.30 19.41 5.42
C PRO A 226 8.16 17.90 5.14
N PRO A 227 8.81 17.04 5.94
CA PRO A 227 8.66 15.59 5.81
C PRO A 227 7.19 15.21 5.95
N ASP A 228 6.69 14.43 4.99
CA ASP A 228 5.31 13.96 4.95
C ASP A 228 5.23 12.58 5.59
N PHE A 229 4.69 12.53 6.80
CA PHE A 229 4.51 11.30 7.58
C PHE A 229 3.19 10.60 7.31
N HIS A 230 2.31 11.15 6.47
CA HIS A 230 1.02 10.55 6.17
C HIS A 230 1.14 9.13 5.56
N PRO A 231 2.03 8.89 4.57
CA PRO A 231 2.25 7.55 4.04
C PRO A 231 2.80 6.55 5.07
N LEU A 232 3.63 7.03 6.01
CA LEU A 232 4.14 6.21 7.11
C LEU A 232 2.99 5.77 8.02
N GLY A 233 2.06 6.68 8.35
CA GLY A 233 0.90 6.38 9.18
C GLY A 233 -0.03 5.32 8.56
N ILE A 234 -0.32 5.43 7.27
CA ILE A 234 -1.14 4.43 6.55
C ILE A 234 -0.42 3.08 6.52
N TRP A 235 0.87 3.08 6.17
CA TRP A 235 1.65 1.85 6.04
C TRP A 235 1.80 1.12 7.38
N LEU A 236 2.17 1.84 8.45
CA LEU A 236 2.27 1.28 9.79
C LEU A 236 0.92 0.84 10.34
N GLY A 237 -0.15 1.61 10.08
CA GLY A 237 -1.51 1.25 10.48
C GLY A 237 -1.97 -0.07 9.87
N ALA A 238 -1.67 -0.28 8.59
CA ALA A 238 -1.96 -1.54 7.89
C ALA A 238 -1.16 -2.71 8.47
N VAL A 239 0.17 -2.61 8.57
CA VAL A 239 1.02 -3.69 9.10
C VAL A 239 0.67 -4.01 10.56
N SER A 240 0.37 -3.00 11.38
CA SER A 240 -0.07 -3.22 12.77
C SER A 240 -1.43 -3.92 12.85
N PHE A 241 -2.36 -3.59 11.96
CA PHE A 241 -3.64 -4.27 11.86
C PHE A 241 -3.46 -5.75 11.47
N PHE A 242 -2.62 -6.05 10.49
CA PHE A 242 -2.32 -7.43 10.08
C PHE A 242 -1.70 -8.23 11.23
N GLY A 243 -0.68 -7.69 11.88
CA GLY A 243 -0.01 -8.35 12.99
C GLY A 243 -0.92 -8.58 14.19
N LEU A 244 -1.79 -7.62 14.53
CA LEU A 244 -2.77 -7.79 15.60
C LEU A 244 -3.80 -8.87 15.26
N ALA A 245 -4.30 -8.88 14.02
CA ALA A 245 -5.25 -9.90 13.56
C ALA A 245 -4.62 -11.30 13.54
N ALA A 246 -3.35 -11.41 13.14
CA ALA A 246 -2.57 -12.65 13.20
C ALA A 246 -2.39 -13.14 14.64
N ALA A 247 -1.93 -12.27 15.55
CA ALA A 247 -1.76 -12.60 16.97
C ALA A 247 -3.05 -13.13 17.60
N ARG A 248 -4.20 -12.53 17.26
CA ARG A 248 -5.52 -12.93 17.77
C ARG A 248 -6.00 -14.29 17.26
N ARG A 249 -5.43 -14.79 16.17
CA ARG A 249 -5.65 -16.16 15.66
C ARG A 249 -4.57 -17.15 16.10
N GLY A 250 -3.64 -16.75 16.98
CA GLY A 250 -2.56 -17.60 17.46
C GLY A 250 -1.36 -17.71 16.52
N LEU A 251 -1.32 -16.88 15.47
CA LEU A 251 -0.23 -16.78 14.49
C LEU A 251 0.86 -15.83 15.04
N TRP A 252 1.54 -16.29 16.09
CA TRP A 252 2.56 -15.51 16.80
C TRP A 252 3.82 -15.22 15.99
N PRO A 253 4.40 -16.19 15.24
CA PRO A 253 5.54 -15.90 14.37
C PRO A 253 5.28 -14.75 13.40
N GLU A 254 4.08 -14.71 12.83
CA GLU A 254 3.64 -13.68 11.88
C GLU A 254 3.49 -12.33 12.57
N ALA A 255 2.83 -12.30 13.73
CA ALA A 255 2.72 -11.07 14.53
C ALA A 255 4.09 -10.51 14.95
N VAL A 256 5.07 -11.37 15.24
CA VAL A 256 6.45 -10.96 15.55
C VAL A 256 7.14 -10.37 14.33
N VAL A 257 7.00 -10.99 13.16
CA VAL A 257 7.55 -10.49 11.91
C VAL A 257 6.93 -9.13 11.55
N ASP A 258 5.61 -8.99 11.62
CA ASP A 258 4.91 -7.74 11.34
C ASP A 258 5.33 -6.63 12.29
N SER A 259 5.47 -6.95 13.58
CA SER A 259 5.96 -6.01 14.59
C SER A 259 7.41 -5.58 14.33
N ALA A 260 8.28 -6.51 13.93
CA ALA A 260 9.67 -6.22 13.59
C ALA A 260 9.77 -5.33 12.34
N ILE A 261 8.97 -5.63 11.31
CA ILE A 261 8.86 -4.84 10.08
C ILE A 261 8.36 -3.42 10.39
N ALA A 262 7.31 -3.29 11.20
CA ALA A 262 6.76 -2.00 11.62
C ALA A 262 7.78 -1.18 12.44
N ALA A 263 8.45 -1.81 13.41
CA ALA A 263 9.46 -1.14 14.24
C ALA A 263 10.67 -0.69 13.43
N ALA A 264 11.19 -1.54 12.54
CA ALA A 264 12.34 -1.20 11.70
C ALA A 264 12.02 -0.05 10.75
N THR A 265 10.88 -0.11 10.05
CA THR A 265 10.49 0.95 9.11
C THR A 265 10.19 2.27 9.82
N ALA A 266 9.52 2.23 10.97
CA ALA A 266 9.29 3.41 11.81
C ALA A 266 10.61 4.04 12.25
N PHE A 267 11.56 3.24 12.74
CA PHE A 267 12.88 3.73 13.15
C PHE A 267 13.63 4.44 12.01
N PHE A 268 13.73 3.81 10.84
CA PHE A 268 14.44 4.40 9.70
C PHE A 268 13.71 5.64 9.16
N ALA A 269 12.38 5.64 9.13
CA ALA A 269 11.60 6.78 8.64
C ALA A 269 11.66 7.98 9.59
N LEU A 270 11.55 7.76 10.90
CA LEU A 270 11.70 8.81 11.92
C LEU A 270 13.12 9.35 11.94
N ARG A 271 14.14 8.49 11.83
CA ARG A 271 15.52 8.92 11.69
C ARG A 271 15.69 9.80 10.46
N GLY A 272 15.23 9.35 9.29
CA GLY A 272 15.31 10.11 8.05
C GLY A 272 14.54 11.43 8.06
N GLY A 273 13.39 11.50 8.73
CA GLY A 273 12.59 12.72 8.87
C GLY A 273 13.21 13.81 9.75
N ARG A 274 14.16 13.47 10.63
CA ARG A 274 14.88 14.43 11.49
C ARG A 274 16.03 15.16 10.78
N TRP A 275 16.47 14.68 9.62
CA TRP A 275 17.49 15.31 8.75
C TRP A 275 16.86 16.26 7.73
#